data_AF-X1QFV2-F1
#
_entry.id   AF-X1QFV2-F1
#
_cell.length_a   1.000
_cell.length_b   1.000
_cell.length_c   1.000
_cell.angle_alpha   90.00
_cell.angle_beta   90.00
_cell.angle_gamma   90.00
#
_symmetry.space_group_name_H-M   'P 1'
#
loop_
_entity.id
_entity.type
_entity.pdbx_description
1 polymer ?
#
loop_
_entity_poly.entity_id
_entity_poly.type
_entity_poly.pdbx_seq_one_letter_code
_entity_poly.pdbx_strand_id
1 'polypeptide(L)'
;MKKPFLNLEGVLESIASRLTEVSIDSGNATGGSDVTIVDTGKNWEAGKWEDAIVEVEVDGVHYYRTISGNDATTLTITALPMKASILLALARF
;
A
#
# COMPACT_ATOMS: atom_id res chain seq x y z
N MET A 1 16.67 -38.54 -14.80
CA MET A 1 16.76 -37.14 -14.34
C MET A 1 16.16 -37.07 -12.94
N LYS A 2 17.00 -36.93 -11.89
CA LYS A 2 16.54 -36.86 -10.50
C LYS A 2 16.14 -35.41 -10.24
N LYS A 3 14.87 -35.14 -9.93
CA LYS A 3 14.43 -33.78 -9.55
C LYS A 3 15.23 -33.33 -8.32
N PRO A 4 15.80 -32.11 -8.28
CA PRO A 4 16.51 -31.66 -7.09
C PRO A 4 15.49 -31.48 -5.97
N PHE A 5 15.59 -32.29 -4.93
CA PHE A 5 14.90 -32.04 -3.68
C PHE A 5 15.60 -30.86 -3.02
N LEU A 6 14.87 -29.77 -2.75
CA LEU A 6 15.34 -28.71 -1.87
C LEU A 6 15.67 -29.36 -0.52
N ASN A 7 16.90 -29.20 -0.05
CA ASN A 7 17.29 -29.64 1.29
C ASN A 7 16.60 -28.77 2.35
N LEU A 8 16.52 -29.26 3.59
CA LEU A 8 15.83 -28.56 4.68
C LEU A 8 16.36 -27.13 4.87
N GLU A 9 17.67 -26.93 4.76
CA GLU A 9 18.30 -25.61 4.83
C GLU A 9 17.84 -24.66 3.72
N GLY A 10 17.75 -25.12 2.46
CA GLY A 10 17.24 -24.29 1.36
C GLY A 10 15.75 -23.95 1.52
N VAL A 11 14.97 -24.83 2.14
CA VAL A 11 13.57 -24.53 2.52
C VAL A 11 13.54 -23.50 3.65
N LEU A 12 14.39 -23.64 4.67
CA LEU A 12 14.47 -22.72 5.79
C LEU A 12 14.92 -21.32 5.36
N GLU A 13 15.93 -21.19 4.49
CA GLU A 13 16.38 -19.90 3.94
C GLU A 13 15.30 -19.23 3.08
N SER A 14 14.56 -20.01 2.28
CA SER A 14 13.44 -19.51 1.49
C SER A 14 12.28 -19.03 2.36
N ILE A 15 11.98 -19.74 3.45
CA ILE A 15 10.94 -19.33 4.39
C ILE A 15 11.40 -18.11 5.20
N ALA A 16 12.64 -18.11 5.70
CA ALA A 16 13.20 -17.02 6.49
C ALA A 16 13.27 -15.71 5.70
N SER A 17 13.74 -15.75 4.45
CA SER A 17 13.79 -14.56 3.57
C SER A 17 12.41 -13.95 3.31
N ARG A 18 11.36 -14.77 3.23
CA ARG A 18 9.97 -14.32 3.06
C ARG A 18 9.37 -13.74 4.34
N LEU A 19 9.86 -14.14 5.52
CA LEU A 19 9.34 -13.67 6.82
C LEU A 19 9.97 -12.34 7.27
N THR A 20 11.04 -11.88 6.63
CA THR A 20 11.79 -10.69 7.06
C THR A 20 11.46 -9.42 6.27
N GLU A 21 10.57 -9.45 5.28
CA GLU A 21 10.27 -8.26 4.46
C GLU A 21 9.26 -7.34 5.16
N VAL A 22 9.74 -6.19 5.63
CA VAL A 22 8.90 -5.05 6.02
C VAL A 22 8.91 -4.06 4.86
N SER A 23 7.78 -3.96 4.14
CA SER A 23 7.59 -2.96 3.09
C SER A 23 6.99 -1.68 3.69
N ILE A 24 7.61 -0.53 3.43
CA ILE A 24 7.09 0.80 3.79
C ILE A 24 7.30 1.71 2.57
N ASP A 25 6.31 2.54 2.26
CA ASP A 25 6.39 3.55 1.21
C ASP A 25 5.61 4.80 1.62
N SER A 26 5.94 5.94 1.02
CA SER A 26 5.30 7.23 1.27
C SER A 26 5.25 8.08 0.01
N GLY A 27 4.31 9.02 -0.10
CA GLY A 27 4.08 9.74 -1.35
C GLY A 27 3.21 10.99 -1.25
N ASN A 28 2.94 11.56 -2.42
CA ASN A 28 2.04 12.69 -2.58
C ASN A 28 0.95 12.30 -3.56
N ALA A 29 -0.29 12.25 -3.08
CA ALA A 29 -1.43 12.02 -3.92
C ALA A 29 -1.53 13.13 -4.98
N THR A 30 -1.70 12.73 -6.23
CA THR A 30 -1.98 13.60 -7.36
C THR A 30 -3.49 13.69 -7.66
N GLY A 31 -4.31 12.89 -6.97
CA GLY A 31 -5.76 12.91 -7.06
C GLY A 31 -6.42 11.87 -6.14
N GLY A 32 -7.72 11.63 -6.34
CA GLY A 32 -8.47 10.60 -5.62
C GLY A 32 -9.87 11.05 -5.21
N SER A 33 -10.44 10.33 -4.25
CA SER A 33 -11.77 10.55 -3.67
C SER A 33 -11.75 10.25 -2.18
N ASP A 34 -12.89 10.39 -1.50
CA ASP A 34 -13.02 9.98 -0.11
C ASP A 34 -12.76 8.48 0.15
N VAL A 35 -12.73 7.65 -0.89
CA VAL A 35 -12.43 6.21 -0.82
C VAL A 35 -11.19 5.81 -1.63
N THR A 36 -10.49 6.75 -2.27
CA THR A 36 -9.31 6.46 -3.08
C THR A 36 -8.20 7.48 -2.93
N ILE A 37 -6.96 7.03 -2.97
CA ILE A 37 -5.77 7.87 -3.06
C ILE A 37 -5.07 7.51 -4.37
N VAL A 38 -4.89 8.49 -5.25
CA VAL A 38 -4.19 8.30 -6.52
C VAL A 38 -2.85 9.02 -6.45
N ASP A 39 -1.75 8.28 -6.65
CA ASP A 39 -0.41 8.82 -6.83
C ASP A 39 0.17 8.28 -8.16
N THR A 40 0.11 9.11 -9.19
CA THR A 40 0.59 8.77 -10.55
C THR A 40 2.11 8.63 -10.64
N GLY A 41 2.86 9.00 -9.59
CA GLY A 41 4.31 8.79 -9.50
C GLY A 41 4.69 7.39 -9.00
N LYS A 42 3.71 6.58 -8.59
CA LYS A 42 3.92 5.24 -8.03
C LYS A 42 3.81 4.15 -9.09
N ASN A 43 4.37 3.00 -8.74
CA ASN A 43 4.29 1.77 -9.52
C ASN A 43 4.30 0.58 -8.57
N TRP A 44 3.27 0.48 -7.73
CA TRP A 44 3.11 -0.61 -6.79
C TRP A 44 2.78 -1.92 -7.50
N GLU A 45 3.11 -3.02 -6.86
CA GLU A 45 2.51 -4.30 -7.23
C GLU A 45 1.05 -4.33 -6.76
N ALA A 46 0.15 -4.83 -7.61
CA ALA A 46 -1.27 -4.91 -7.28
C ALA A 46 -1.50 -5.79 -6.04
N GLY A 47 -2.30 -5.30 -5.10
CA GLY A 47 -2.58 -5.98 -3.83
C GLY A 47 -1.44 -5.95 -2.80
N LYS A 48 -0.27 -5.36 -3.12
CA LYS A 48 0.87 -5.28 -2.19
C LYS A 48 0.53 -4.62 -0.85
N TRP A 49 -0.40 -3.67 -0.85
CA TRP A 49 -0.77 -2.88 0.31
C TRP A 49 -2.14 -3.24 0.87
N GLU A 50 -2.79 -4.31 0.39
CA GLU A 50 -4.06 -4.78 0.95
C GLU A 50 -3.93 -5.08 2.46
N ASP A 51 -4.93 -4.68 3.24
CA ASP A 51 -4.98 -4.73 4.71
C ASP A 51 -3.94 -3.89 5.46
N ALA A 52 -3.06 -3.16 4.76
CA ALA A 52 -2.14 -2.23 5.39
C ALA A 52 -2.84 -0.97 5.89
N ILE A 53 -2.18 -0.25 6.82
CA ILE A 53 -2.62 1.06 7.30
C ILE A 53 -1.85 2.14 6.55
N VAL A 54 -2.59 3.11 6.01
CA VAL A 54 -2.06 4.33 5.42
C VAL A 54 -2.43 5.52 6.29
N GLU A 55 -1.46 6.40 6.52
CA GLU A 55 -1.70 7.73 7.06
C GLU A 55 -2.01 8.67 5.91
N VAL A 56 -3.04 9.49 5.99
CA VAL A 56 -3.41 10.44 4.93
C VAL A 56 -3.53 11.81 5.56
N GLU A 57 -2.69 12.74 5.14
CA GLU A 57 -2.80 14.15 5.52
C GLU A 57 -3.68 14.89 4.51
N VAL A 58 -4.77 15.48 4.98
CA VAL A 58 -5.64 16.36 4.19
C VAL A 58 -5.82 17.67 4.94
N ASP A 59 -5.40 18.78 4.34
CA ASP A 59 -5.48 20.12 4.94
C ASP A 59 -4.86 20.21 6.36
N GLY A 60 -3.74 19.51 6.58
CA GLY A 60 -3.05 19.46 7.88
C GLY A 60 -3.71 18.57 8.92
N VAL A 61 -4.73 17.78 8.54
CA VAL A 61 -5.38 16.79 9.39
C VAL A 61 -4.96 15.39 8.96
N HIS A 62 -4.44 14.61 9.90
CA HIS A 62 -3.98 13.25 9.67
C HIS A 62 -5.10 12.23 9.91
N TYR A 63 -5.28 11.34 8.95
CA TYR A 63 -6.27 10.27 8.96
C TYR A 63 -5.60 8.92 8.77
N TYR A 64 -5.86 7.97 9.66
CA TYR A 64 -5.39 6.59 9.48
C TYR A 64 -6.51 5.78 8.83
N ARG A 65 -6.21 5.10 7.72
CA ARG A 65 -7.17 4.30 6.95
C ARG A 65 -6.60 2.94 6.63
N THR A 66 -7.50 1.97 6.53
CA THR A 66 -7.16 0.63 6.04
C THR A 66 -7.28 0.64 4.54
N ILE A 67 -6.27 0.08 3.87
CA ILE A 67 -6.29 -0.14 2.43
C ILE A 67 -7.03 -1.44 2.16
N SER A 68 -8.13 -1.39 1.40
CA SER A 68 -8.89 -2.59 0.98
C SER A 68 -8.40 -3.19 -0.34
N GLY A 69 -7.40 -2.56 -0.97
CA GLY A 69 -6.74 -3.04 -2.16
C GLY A 69 -5.99 -1.93 -2.88
N ASN A 70 -5.08 -2.29 -3.77
CA ASN A 70 -4.37 -1.33 -4.60
C ASN A 70 -4.10 -1.87 -6.00
N ASP A 71 -4.03 -0.95 -6.97
CA ASP A 71 -3.37 -1.17 -8.25
C ASP A 71 -1.98 -0.49 -8.23
N ALA A 72 -1.38 -0.25 -9.40
CA ALA A 72 -0.06 0.33 -9.52
C ALA A 72 0.04 1.78 -8.99
N THR A 73 -1.06 2.54 -9.01
CA THR A 73 -1.08 3.99 -8.73
C THR A 73 -2.20 4.41 -7.78
N THR A 74 -3.09 3.50 -7.41
CA THR A 74 -4.30 3.79 -6.66
C THR A 74 -4.40 2.91 -5.44
N LEU A 75 -4.57 3.51 -4.26
CA LEU A 75 -4.99 2.83 -3.04
C LEU A 75 -6.51 3.00 -2.89
N THR A 76 -7.23 1.91 -2.69
CA THR A 76 -8.63 1.94 -2.23
C THR A 76 -8.62 1.87 -0.70
N ILE A 77 -9.28 2.82 -0.05
CA ILE A 77 -9.22 2.98 1.40
C ILE A 77 -10.61 2.98 2.02
N THR A 78 -10.68 2.72 3.33
CA THR A 78 -11.88 3.04 4.10
C THR A 78 -12.19 4.54 4.02
N ALA A 79 -13.47 4.89 4.00
CA ALA A 79 -13.90 6.25 3.67
C ALA A 79 -13.32 7.34 4.60
N LEU A 80 -12.86 8.43 4.00
CA LEU A 80 -12.58 9.69 4.68
C LEU A 80 -13.92 10.38 5.03
N PRO A 81 -14.01 11.16 6.12
CA PRO A 81 -15.21 11.93 6.42
C PRO A 81 -15.48 12.94 5.28
N MET A 82 -16.75 13.08 4.87
CA MET A 82 -17.23 13.77 3.66
C MET A 82 -16.74 15.22 3.43
N LYS A 83 -16.03 15.83 4.38
CA LYS A 83 -15.39 17.15 4.21
C LYS A 83 -14.14 17.11 3.30
N ALA A 84 -13.58 15.93 3.03
CA ALA A 84 -12.39 15.76 2.18
C ALA A 84 -12.65 15.95 0.66
N SER A 85 -13.92 16.09 0.24
CA SER A 85 -14.38 15.75 -1.11
C SER A 85 -14.02 16.69 -2.27
N ILE A 86 -13.17 17.71 -2.08
CA ILE A 86 -12.76 18.61 -3.18
C ILE A 86 -11.24 18.84 -3.24
N LEU A 87 -10.46 18.43 -2.24
CA LEU A 87 -9.06 18.84 -2.10
C LEU A 87 -8.10 17.67 -1.81
N LEU A 88 -8.33 16.48 -2.38
CA LEU A 88 -7.41 15.35 -2.17
C LEU A 88 -6.17 15.35 -3.09
N ALA A 89 -6.10 16.26 -4.05
CA ALA A 89 -4.97 16.38 -4.99
C ALA A 89 -3.65 16.88 -4.34
N LEU A 90 -3.65 17.13 -3.02
CA LEU A 90 -2.47 17.56 -2.25
C LEU A 90 -2.17 16.65 -1.05
N ALA A 91 -2.86 15.51 -0.94
CA ALA A 91 -2.69 14.64 0.23
C ALA A 91 -1.28 14.03 0.26
N ARG A 92 -0.74 13.84 1.48
CA ARG A 92 0.54 13.16 1.72
C ARG A 92 0.28 11.93 2.55
N PHE A 93 1.04 10.86 2.32
CA PHE A 93 0.87 9.59 3.01
C PHE A 93 2.18 8.84 3.18
#